data_AF-A0A4Q3SE86-F1
#
_entry.id   AF-A0A4Q3SE86-F1
#
_cell.length_a   1.000
_cell.length_b   1.000
_cell.length_c   1.000
_cell.angle_alpha   90.00
_cell.angle_beta   90.00
_cell.angle_gamma   90.00
#
_symmetry.space_group_name_H-M   'P 1'
#
loop_
_entity.id
_entity.type
_entity.pdbx_description
1 polymer ?
#
loop_
_entity_poly.entity_id
_entity_poly.type
_entity_poly.pdbx_seq_one_letter_code
_entity_poly.pdbx_strand_id
1 'polypeptide(L)'
;SVVVEEICAHIQPDLEPKWRLAALLHDASEYVIGDMISPFKAALGLDYKKFEERLETAIHIRFGIPAKTPLAVKKLIKQADRACAFFEATQLAGFNHREALEFFDAPPAGYELIIEPLSAAQAQSRYIQRYHVLSEAAGFASPSDAAFDTE
;
A
#
# COMPACT_ATOMS: atom_id res chain seq x y z
N SER A 1 -1.98 -2.82 2.18
CA SER A 1 -0.69 -2.11 2.36
C SER A 1 0.58 -2.95 2.50
N VAL A 2 0.81 -3.76 3.56
CA VAL A 2 2.10 -4.49 3.73
C VAL A 2 2.36 -5.46 2.57
N VAL A 3 1.37 -6.28 2.23
CA VAL A 3 1.43 -7.21 1.10
C VAL A 3 1.65 -6.48 -0.22
N VAL A 4 1.00 -5.33 -0.43
CA VAL A 4 1.18 -4.51 -1.65
C VAL A 4 2.63 -4.06 -1.79
N GLU A 5 3.28 -3.65 -0.70
CA GLU A 5 4.69 -3.31 -0.70
C GLU A 5 5.58 -4.52 -1.00
N GLU A 6 5.29 -5.69 -0.43
CA GLU A 6 6.01 -6.94 -0.71
C GLU A 6 5.91 -7.34 -2.20
N ILE A 7 4.72 -7.21 -2.78
CA ILE A 7 4.48 -7.45 -4.21
C ILE A 7 5.27 -6.44 -5.07
N CYS A 8 5.32 -5.16 -4.69
CA CYS A 8 6.14 -4.18 -5.40
C CYS A 8 7.62 -4.58 -5.41
N ALA A 9 8.13 -5.04 -4.27
CA ALA A 9 9.52 -5.50 -4.15
C ALA A 9 9.79 -6.81 -4.90
N HIS A 10 8.79 -7.68 -5.05
CA HIS A 10 8.90 -8.87 -5.90
C HIS A 10 8.97 -8.51 -7.39
N ILE A 11 8.09 -7.60 -7.84
CA ILE A 11 8.06 -7.15 -9.25
C ILE A 11 9.33 -6.37 -9.60
N GLN A 12 9.79 -5.51 -8.70
CA GLN A 12 10.95 -4.66 -8.91
C GLN A 12 11.89 -4.72 -7.68
N PRO A 13 12.83 -5.69 -7.64
CA PRO A 13 13.73 -5.90 -6.50
C PRO A 13 14.69 -4.73 -6.21
N ASP A 14 14.98 -3.91 -7.21
CA ASP A 14 15.85 -2.73 -7.10
C ASP A 14 15.08 -1.43 -6.77
N LEU A 15 13.78 -1.54 -6.45
CA LEU A 15 12.94 -0.39 -6.13
C LEU A 15 13.50 0.38 -4.93
N GLU A 16 13.80 1.66 -5.13
CA GLU A 16 14.36 2.52 -4.07
C GLU A 16 13.48 2.50 -2.81
N PRO A 17 14.08 2.50 -1.59
CA PRO A 17 13.33 2.42 -0.34
C PRO A 17 12.21 3.46 -0.19
N LYS A 18 12.41 4.70 -0.67
CA LYS A 18 11.39 5.76 -0.65
C LYS A 18 10.13 5.40 -1.45
N TRP A 19 10.26 4.61 -2.52
CA TRP A 19 9.13 4.16 -3.34
C TRP A 19 8.46 2.92 -2.76
N ARG A 20 9.21 2.06 -2.06
CA ARG A 20 8.63 1.01 -1.22
C ARG A 20 7.82 1.61 -0.07
N LEU A 21 8.33 2.68 0.55
CA LEU A 21 7.58 3.43 1.57
C LEU A 21 6.32 4.06 0.98
N ALA A 22 6.37 4.61 -0.23
CA ALA A 22 5.18 5.10 -0.93
C ALA A 22 4.16 3.96 -1.18
N ALA A 23 4.62 2.75 -1.52
CA ALA A 23 3.75 1.57 -1.63
C ALA A 23 3.11 1.19 -0.28
N LEU A 24 3.85 1.26 0.83
CA LEU A 24 3.30 1.00 2.15
C LEU A 24 2.23 2.04 2.56
N LEU A 25 2.39 3.29 2.14
CA LEU A 25 1.51 4.42 2.47
C LEU A 25 0.37 4.65 1.46
N HIS A 26 0.21 3.83 0.42
CA HIS A 26 -0.72 4.15 -0.68
C HIS A 26 -2.18 4.33 -0.24
N ASP A 27 -2.63 3.57 0.78
CA ASP A 27 -3.98 3.68 1.38
C ASP A 27 -3.99 4.52 2.66
N ALA A 28 -2.92 5.24 3.00
CA ALA A 28 -2.87 5.99 4.26
C ALA A 28 -3.93 7.11 4.35
N SER A 29 -4.49 7.55 3.22
CA SER A 29 -5.62 8.48 3.18
C SER A 29 -6.92 7.86 3.73
N GLU A 30 -7.06 6.53 3.73
CA GLU A 30 -8.25 5.81 4.22
C GLU A 30 -8.46 5.95 5.73
N TYR A 31 -7.41 6.26 6.50
CA TYR A 31 -7.54 6.66 7.91
C TYR A 31 -8.43 7.90 8.08
N VAL A 32 -8.43 8.82 7.11
CA VAL A 32 -9.22 10.06 7.16
C VAL A 32 -10.59 9.87 6.52
N ILE A 33 -10.64 9.16 5.39
CA ILE A 33 -11.83 9.13 4.52
C ILE A 33 -12.63 7.83 4.63
N GLY A 34 -12.11 6.82 5.34
CA GLY A 34 -12.61 5.46 5.35
C GLY A 34 -12.17 4.67 4.12
N ASP A 35 -12.21 3.34 4.23
CA ASP A 35 -12.03 2.43 3.10
C ASP A 35 -13.28 2.45 2.21
N MET A 36 -13.06 2.63 0.91
CA MET A 36 -14.12 2.62 -0.08
C MET A 36 -13.74 1.72 -1.25
N ILE A 37 -14.61 0.76 -1.52
CA ILE A 37 -14.46 -0.11 -2.69
C ILE A 37 -14.43 0.71 -4.00
N SER A 38 -13.62 0.24 -4.95
CA SER A 38 -13.35 0.97 -6.21
C SER A 38 -14.59 1.42 -6.99
N PRO A 39 -15.71 0.65 -7.05
CA PRO A 39 -16.94 1.10 -7.71
C PRO A 39 -17.53 2.39 -7.12
N PHE A 40 -17.40 2.60 -5.80
CA PHE A 40 -17.88 3.82 -5.15
C PHE A 40 -16.95 5.01 -5.42
N LYS A 41 -15.62 4.81 -5.39
CA LYS A 41 -14.64 5.84 -5.76
C LYS A 41 -14.94 6.40 -7.18
N ALA A 42 -15.34 5.54 -8.11
CA ALA A 42 -15.71 5.95 -9.47
C ALA A 42 -17.00 6.79 -9.54
N ALA A 43 -17.95 6.57 -8.63
CA ALA A 43 -19.25 7.27 -8.61
C ALA A 43 -19.18 8.67 -7.98
N LEU A 44 -18.23 8.93 -7.08
CA LEU A 44 -18.12 10.19 -6.33
C LEU A 44 -17.58 11.38 -7.15
N GLY A 45 -17.05 11.14 -8.35
CA GLY A 45 -16.67 12.18 -9.29
C GLY A 45 -15.31 12.87 -9.02
N LEU A 46 -15.06 13.94 -9.78
CA LEU A 46 -13.73 14.58 -9.87
C LEU A 46 -13.27 15.28 -8.59
N ASP A 47 -14.19 15.80 -7.78
CA ASP A 47 -13.83 16.54 -6.57
C ASP A 47 -13.30 15.61 -5.47
N TYR A 48 -13.82 14.38 -5.40
CA TYR A 48 -13.33 13.36 -4.49
C TYR A 48 -11.88 12.96 -4.84
N LYS A 49 -11.60 12.73 -6.12
CA LYS A 49 -10.25 12.40 -6.58
C LYS A 49 -9.23 13.51 -6.27
N LYS A 50 -9.59 14.78 -6.48
CA LYS A 50 -8.72 15.91 -6.12
C LYS A 50 -8.47 15.97 -4.61
N PHE A 51 -9.45 15.60 -3.80
CA PHE A 51 -9.31 15.55 -2.35
C PHE A 51 -8.36 14.42 -1.91
N GLU A 52 -8.51 13.21 -2.45
CA GLU A 52 -7.56 12.10 -2.25
C GLU A 52 -6.13 12.50 -2.65
N GLU A 53 -5.94 13.12 -3.81
CA GLU A 53 -4.62 13.56 -4.28
C GLU A 53 -3.96 14.58 -3.33
N ARG A 54 -4.76 15.45 -2.69
CA ARG A 54 -4.27 16.41 -1.68
C ARG A 54 -3.88 15.71 -0.39
N LEU A 55 -4.63 14.70 0.05
CA LEU A 55 -4.29 13.89 1.21
C LEU A 55 -3.02 13.07 0.96
N GLU A 56 -2.91 12.39 -0.18
CA GLU A 56 -1.70 11.68 -0.62
C GLU A 56 -0.48 12.60 -0.56
N THR A 57 -0.60 13.81 -1.12
CA THR A 57 0.47 14.81 -1.11
C THR A 57 0.88 15.20 0.31
N ALA A 58 -0.09 15.47 1.19
CA ALA A 58 0.17 15.85 2.58
C ALA A 58 0.87 14.71 3.36
N ILE A 59 0.43 13.48 3.14
CA ILE A 59 1.02 12.26 3.71
C ILE A 59 2.47 12.11 3.24
N HIS A 60 2.73 12.21 1.93
CA HIS A 60 4.10 12.13 1.40
C HIS A 60 5.03 13.17 2.02
N ILE A 61 4.59 14.43 2.08
CA ILE A 61 5.36 15.51 2.70
C ILE A 61 5.65 15.20 4.18
N ARG A 62 4.64 14.72 4.93
CA ARG A 62 4.79 14.39 6.35
C ARG A 62 5.83 13.29 6.59
N PHE A 63 5.98 12.35 5.65
CA PHE A 63 6.86 11.19 5.76
C PHE A 63 8.13 11.28 4.91
N GLY A 64 8.46 12.47 4.40
CA GLY A 64 9.72 12.72 3.67
C GLY A 64 9.75 12.22 2.22
N ILE A 65 8.66 11.62 1.73
CA ILE A 65 8.54 11.14 0.34
C ILE A 65 8.35 12.34 -0.59
N PRO A 66 8.92 12.32 -1.81
CA PRO A 66 8.60 13.33 -2.81
C PRO A 66 7.07 13.46 -3.01
N ALA A 67 6.57 14.70 -2.91
CA ALA A 67 5.14 15.00 -3.00
C ALA A 67 4.45 14.38 -4.23
N LYS A 68 5.18 14.29 -5.35
CA LYS A 68 4.72 13.62 -6.57
C LYS A 68 5.48 12.32 -6.78
N THR A 69 4.77 11.21 -6.68
CA THR A 69 5.28 9.90 -7.08
C THR A 69 5.40 9.80 -8.60
N PRO A 70 6.53 9.34 -9.15
CA PRO A 70 6.70 9.11 -10.58
C PRO A 70 5.61 8.19 -11.15
N LEU A 71 5.21 8.43 -12.40
CA LEU A 71 4.13 7.66 -13.03
C LEU A 71 4.42 6.16 -13.07
N ALA A 72 5.69 5.77 -13.30
CA ALA A 72 6.10 4.37 -13.29
C ALA A 72 5.86 3.72 -11.91
N VAL A 73 6.22 4.41 -10.83
CA VAL A 73 6.00 3.93 -9.45
C VAL A 73 4.50 3.88 -9.12
N LYS A 74 3.70 4.88 -9.52
CA LYS A 74 2.24 4.83 -9.34
C LYS A 74 1.60 3.63 -10.06
N LYS A 75 2.07 3.30 -11.27
CA LYS A 75 1.61 2.12 -12.02
C LYS A 75 2.02 0.82 -11.32
N LEU A 76 3.24 0.74 -10.81
CA LEU A 76 3.73 -0.41 -10.06
C LEU A 76 2.89 -0.66 -8.80
N ILE A 77 2.66 0.38 -7.99
CA ILE A 77 1.83 0.28 -6.77
C ILE A 77 0.42 -0.18 -7.14
N LYS A 78 -0.19 0.40 -8.17
CA LYS A 78 -1.52 0.00 -8.63
C LYS A 78 -1.58 -1.45 -9.12
N GLN A 79 -0.54 -1.93 -9.79
CA GLN A 79 -0.44 -3.33 -10.21
C GLN A 79 -0.33 -4.26 -9.00
N ALA A 80 0.47 -3.88 -8.00
CA ALA A 80 0.65 -4.65 -6.78
C ALA A 80 -0.63 -4.68 -5.91
N ASP A 81 -1.32 -3.55 -5.80
CA ASP A 81 -2.62 -3.43 -5.13
C ASP A 81 -3.67 -4.34 -5.76
N ARG A 82 -3.79 -4.31 -7.09
CA ARG A 82 -4.68 -5.19 -7.84
C ARG A 82 -4.34 -6.68 -7.64
N ALA A 83 -3.05 -7.03 -7.68
CA ALA A 83 -2.62 -8.40 -7.37
C ALA A 83 -2.94 -8.81 -5.92
N CYS A 84 -2.84 -7.90 -4.94
CA CYS A 84 -3.26 -8.14 -3.55
C CYS A 84 -4.76 -8.43 -3.48
N ALA A 85 -5.58 -7.58 -4.12
CA ALA A 85 -7.03 -7.74 -4.20
C ALA A 85 -7.43 -9.05 -4.87
N PHE A 86 -6.67 -9.55 -5.86
CA PHE A 86 -6.88 -10.87 -6.45
C PHE A 86 -6.78 -12.00 -5.40
N PHE A 87 -5.73 -11.99 -4.57
CA PHE A 87 -5.56 -13.01 -3.51
C PHE A 87 -6.65 -12.89 -2.45
N GLU A 88 -6.99 -11.68 -2.03
CA GLU A 88 -8.08 -11.42 -1.07
C GLU A 88 -9.43 -11.90 -1.61
N ALA A 89 -9.73 -11.60 -2.88
CA ALA A 89 -10.98 -11.98 -3.52
C ALA A 89 -11.13 -13.51 -3.57
N THR A 90 -10.07 -14.22 -3.96
CA THR A 90 -10.10 -15.68 -4.13
C THR A 90 -10.02 -16.46 -2.83
N GLN A 91 -9.33 -15.95 -1.81
CA GLN A 91 -9.11 -16.69 -0.55
C GLN A 91 -10.07 -16.29 0.58
N LEU A 92 -10.54 -15.04 0.59
CA LEU A 92 -11.32 -14.48 1.70
C LEU A 92 -12.75 -14.08 1.31
N ALA A 93 -12.94 -13.55 0.09
CA ALA A 93 -14.24 -13.02 -0.33
C ALA A 93 -15.08 -13.98 -1.18
N GLY A 94 -14.59 -15.19 -1.46
CA GLY A 94 -15.35 -16.25 -2.14
C GLY A 94 -15.48 -16.11 -3.66
N PHE A 95 -14.69 -15.23 -4.29
CA PHE A 95 -14.64 -15.13 -5.74
C PHE A 95 -13.99 -16.38 -6.32
N ASN A 96 -14.50 -16.86 -7.46
CA ASN A 96 -13.76 -17.89 -8.19
C ASN A 96 -12.58 -17.26 -8.96
N HIS A 97 -11.65 -18.10 -9.39
CA HIS A 97 -10.43 -17.67 -10.08
C HIS A 97 -10.72 -16.84 -11.34
N ARG A 98 -11.75 -17.21 -12.12
CA ARG A 98 -12.10 -16.50 -13.37
C ARG A 98 -12.64 -15.10 -13.07
N GLU A 99 -13.53 -14.98 -12.10
CA GLU A 99 -14.08 -13.69 -11.66
C GLU A 99 -12.98 -12.78 -11.12
N ALA A 100 -12.10 -13.31 -10.28
CA ALA A 100 -11.00 -12.52 -9.73
C ALA A 100 -10.05 -12.00 -10.83
N LEU A 101 -9.75 -12.81 -11.86
CA LEU A 101 -8.94 -12.36 -13.00
C LEU A 101 -9.64 -11.24 -13.80
N GLU A 102 -10.96 -11.30 -13.94
CA GLU A 102 -11.74 -10.28 -14.64
C GLU A 102 -11.70 -8.92 -13.92
N PHE A 103 -11.69 -8.92 -12.58
CA PHE A 103 -11.72 -7.70 -11.78
C PHE A 103 -10.32 -7.15 -11.40
N PHE A 104 -9.33 -8.00 -11.11
CA PHE A 104 -8.11 -7.64 -10.35
C PHE A 104 -6.78 -7.95 -11.05
N ASP A 105 -6.78 -8.42 -12.30
CA ASP A 105 -5.58 -8.90 -13.02
C ASP A 105 -4.91 -10.13 -12.36
N ALA A 106 -4.00 -10.77 -13.09
CA ALA A 106 -3.24 -11.91 -12.59
C ALA A 106 -2.12 -11.44 -11.64
N PRO A 107 -1.83 -12.18 -10.55
CA PRO A 107 -0.64 -11.96 -9.74
C PRO A 107 0.65 -12.03 -10.57
N PRO A 108 1.72 -11.34 -10.15
CA PRO A 108 2.99 -11.39 -10.87
C PRO A 108 3.59 -12.80 -10.87
N ALA A 109 4.31 -13.13 -11.94
CA ALA A 109 4.90 -14.44 -12.10
C ALA A 109 5.83 -14.80 -10.92
N GLY A 110 5.69 -16.03 -10.42
CA GLY A 110 6.49 -16.52 -9.30
C GLY A 110 6.14 -15.91 -7.94
N TYR A 111 5.05 -15.15 -7.84
CA TYR A 111 4.53 -14.69 -6.55
C TYR A 111 3.29 -15.50 -6.17
N GLU A 112 3.38 -16.19 -5.04
CA GLU A 112 2.26 -16.88 -4.43
C GLU A 112 2.11 -16.39 -2.99
N LEU A 113 0.87 -16.20 -2.57
CA LEU A 113 0.51 -15.72 -1.25
C LEU A 113 -0.61 -16.59 -0.70
N ILE A 114 -0.45 -17.06 0.54
CA ILE A 114 -1.56 -17.59 1.35
C ILE A 114 -1.86 -16.54 2.41
N ILE A 115 -3.08 -16.01 2.41
CA ILE A 115 -3.49 -14.96 3.33
C ILE A 115 -3.95 -15.58 4.64
N GLU A 116 -3.22 -15.28 5.70
CA GLU A 116 -3.64 -15.51 7.09
C GLU A 116 -4.12 -14.18 7.69
N PRO A 117 -5.43 -14.00 7.94
CA PRO A 117 -5.94 -12.78 8.56
C PRO A 117 -5.34 -12.56 9.95
N LEU A 118 -4.72 -11.40 10.14
CA LEU A 118 -4.13 -11.00 11.40
C LEU A 118 -5.15 -10.26 12.27
N SER A 119 -4.98 -10.34 13.59
CA SER A 119 -5.68 -9.42 14.50
C SER A 119 -5.21 -7.98 14.25
N ALA A 120 -6.04 -7.00 14.61
CA ALA A 120 -5.73 -5.58 14.41
C ALA A 120 -4.39 -5.18 15.05
N ALA A 121 -4.09 -5.65 16.27
CA ALA A 121 -2.83 -5.37 16.96
C ALA A 121 -1.62 -5.96 16.22
N GLN A 122 -1.74 -7.18 15.69
CA GLN A 122 -0.67 -7.81 14.91
C GLN A 122 -0.45 -7.09 13.57
N ALA A 123 -1.52 -6.73 12.87
CA ALA A 123 -1.45 -5.99 11.62
C ALA A 123 -0.81 -4.60 11.83
N GLN A 124 -1.22 -3.87 12.88
CA GLN A 124 -0.65 -2.59 13.26
C GLN A 124 0.85 -2.71 13.58
N SER A 125 1.23 -3.67 14.41
CA SER A 125 2.64 -3.90 14.77
C SER A 125 3.50 -4.17 13.54
N ARG A 126 3.04 -5.05 12.64
CA ARG A 126 3.74 -5.32 11.37
C ARG A 126 3.84 -4.09 10.48
N TYR A 127 2.77 -3.31 10.36
CA TYR A 127 2.76 -2.09 9.55
C TYR A 127 3.76 -1.05 10.06
N ILE A 128 3.75 -0.78 11.38
CA ILE A 128 4.65 0.19 12.03
C ILE A 128 6.09 -0.27 11.91
N GLN A 129 6.38 -1.53 12.21
CA GLN A 129 7.73 -2.09 12.05
C GLN A 129 8.22 -1.92 10.60
N ARG A 130 7.35 -2.22 9.62
CA ARG A 130 7.72 -2.10 8.21
C ARG A 130 7.96 -0.65 7.80
N TYR A 131 7.16 0.27 8.30
CA TYR A 131 7.35 1.71 8.12
C TYR A 131 8.72 2.14 8.62
N HIS A 132 9.13 1.77 9.84
CA HIS A 132 10.44 2.14 10.38
C HIS A 132 11.59 1.62 9.53
N VAL A 133 11.55 0.34 9.13
CA VAL A 133 12.58 -0.27 8.27
C VAL A 133 12.72 0.49 6.95
N LEU A 134 11.62 0.83 6.29
CA LEU A 134 11.64 1.52 5.01
C LEU A 134 12.00 3.01 5.14
N SER A 135 11.55 3.66 6.21
CA SER A 135 11.88 5.06 6.51
C SER A 135 13.37 5.24 6.81
N GLU A 136 13.96 4.33 7.60
CA GLU A 136 15.41 4.31 7.87
C GLU A 136 16.20 4.05 6.59
N ALA A 137 15.82 3.04 5.80
CA ALA A 137 16.47 2.73 4.53
C ALA A 137 16.35 3.86 3.49
N ALA A 138 15.31 4.69 3.58
CA ALA A 138 15.13 5.88 2.74
C ALA A 138 15.88 7.12 3.27
N GLY A 139 16.45 7.06 4.47
CA GLY A 139 17.12 8.18 5.12
C GLY A 139 16.17 9.23 5.69
N PHE A 140 14.92 8.86 5.99
CA PHE A 140 13.90 9.77 6.55
C PHE A 140 13.75 9.67 8.07
N ALA A 141 14.21 8.57 8.68
CA ALA A 141 14.23 8.43 10.13
C ALA A 141 15.36 9.28 10.74
N SER A 142 15.01 10.13 11.71
CA SER A 142 15.98 10.76 12.60
C SER A 142 16.24 9.85 13.81
N PRO A 143 17.46 9.82 14.39
CA PRO A 143 17.79 8.97 15.54
C PRO A 143 16.94 9.21 16.80
N SER A 144 16.07 10.23 16.82
CA SER A 144 15.14 10.53 17.91
C SER A 144 13.86 9.67 17.92
N ASP A 145 13.48 9.05 16.79
CA ASP A 145 12.20 8.32 16.71
C ASP A 145 12.28 6.92 17.35
N ALA A 146 13.49 6.43 17.67
CA ALA A 146 13.70 5.19 18.41
C ALA A 146 13.54 5.34 19.94
N ALA A 147 13.41 6.57 20.45
CA ALA A 147 13.45 6.86 21.89
C ALA A 147 12.09 6.84 22.60
N PHE A 148 10.98 6.54 21.90
CA PHE A 148 9.64 6.47 22.50
C PHE A 148 9.14 5.05 22.80
N ASP A 149 9.96 4.01 22.58
CA ASP A 149 9.64 2.60 22.89
C ASP A 149 10.09 2.17 24.31
N THR A 150 10.01 3.08 25.29
CA THR A 150 10.08 2.70 26.71
C THR A 150 9.00 3.42 27.48
N GLU A 151 7.85 2.78 27.62
CA GLU A 151 7.04 2.71 28.85
C GLU A 151 5.98 1.60 28.76
#